data_AF-A0A090HW99-F1
#
_entry.id   AF-A0A090HW99-F1
#
_cell.length_a   1.000
_cell.length_b   1.000
_cell.length_c   1.000
_cell.angle_alpha   90.00
_cell.angle_beta   90.00
_cell.angle_gamma   90.00
#
_symmetry.space_group_name_H-M   'P 1'
#
loop_
_entity.id
_entity.type
_entity.pdbx_description
1 polymer ?
#
loop_
_entity_poly.entity_id
_entity_poly.type
_entity_poly.pdbx_seq_one_letter_code
_entity_poly.pdbx_strand_id
1 'polypeptide(L)'
;MKTEKQDTENLEFADAQSKREQGLFAWTAKVGSKGQIVIPKEARDIFNINSGDTVLLLGDKTQGIALVSGDNMRDTLVKIKGKIL
;
A
#
# COMPACT_ATOMS: atom_id res chain seq x y z
N MET A 1 -17.33 19.66 36.75
CA MET A 1 -16.10 19.31 36.01
C MET A 1 -15.73 17.87 36.34
N LYS A 2 -16.30 16.91 35.59
CA LYS A 2 -15.97 15.47 35.64
C LYS A 2 -16.14 14.94 34.21
N THR A 3 -15.01 14.81 33.54
CA THR A 3 -14.66 13.88 32.45
C THR A 3 -15.76 13.28 31.58
N GLU A 4 -15.89 13.78 30.35
CA GLU A 4 -16.35 13.03 29.18
C GLU A 4 -15.16 12.20 28.65
N LYS A 5 -15.04 10.98 29.17
CA LYS A 5 -14.29 9.90 28.53
C LYS A 5 -15.31 8.81 28.25
N GLN A 6 -15.92 8.86 27.08
CA GLN A 6 -16.65 7.76 26.43
C GLN A 6 -17.16 8.34 25.13
N ASP A 7 -16.52 7.95 24.02
CA ASP A 7 -17.03 7.95 22.62
C ASP A 7 -15.92 7.69 21.59
N THR A 8 -14.74 7.20 21.99
CA THR A 8 -13.67 6.79 21.07
C THR A 8 -13.67 5.31 20.69
N GLU A 9 -14.69 4.52 21.07
CA GLU A 9 -14.66 3.06 20.86
C GLU A 9 -15.56 2.55 19.72
N ASN A 10 -16.22 3.43 18.96
CA ASN A 10 -17.05 3.04 17.79
C ASN A 10 -16.75 3.81 16.49
N LEU A 11 -15.59 4.44 16.36
CA LEU A 11 -15.14 5.03 15.10
C LEU A 11 -14.62 3.94 14.14
N GLU A 12 -15.59 3.36 13.42
CA GLU A 12 -15.51 2.81 12.06
C GLU A 12 -14.61 1.59 11.79
N PHE A 13 -15.06 0.39 12.20
CA PHE A 13 -14.72 -0.87 11.51
C PHE A 13 -15.59 -1.14 10.26
N ALA A 14 -16.49 -0.22 9.92
CA ALA A 14 -17.35 -0.28 8.73
C ALA A 14 -16.63 0.15 7.44
N ASP A 15 -15.41 0.71 7.53
CA ASP A 15 -14.67 1.27 6.40
C ASP A 15 -13.85 0.22 5.63
N ALA A 16 -13.33 -0.80 6.29
CA ALA A 16 -12.31 -1.70 5.73
C ALA A 16 -12.87 -2.56 4.59
N GLN A 17 -14.14 -2.98 4.69
CA GLN A 17 -14.81 -3.73 3.63
C GLN A 17 -15.07 -2.85 2.41
N SER A 18 -15.58 -1.62 2.60
CA SER A 18 -15.78 -0.66 1.50
C SER A 18 -14.45 -0.25 0.85
N LYS A 19 -13.38 -0.10 1.63
CA LYS A 19 -12.03 0.19 1.12
C LYS A 19 -11.50 -0.96 0.24
N ARG A 20 -11.69 -2.21 0.67
CA ARG A 20 -11.33 -3.38 -0.15
C ARG A 20 -12.14 -3.46 -1.43
N GLU A 21 -13.44 -3.16 -1.37
CA GLU A 21 -14.31 -3.08 -2.56
C GLU A 21 -13.87 -1.95 -3.52
N GLN A 22 -13.31 -0.85 -2.98
CA GLN A 22 -12.66 0.21 -3.74
C GLN A 22 -11.24 -0.15 -4.24
N GLY A 23 -10.77 -1.39 -4.00
CA GLY A 23 -9.44 -1.85 -4.39
C GLY A 23 -8.29 -1.34 -3.52
N LEU A 24 -8.58 -0.82 -2.33
CA LEU A 24 -7.58 -0.32 -1.38
C LEU A 24 -7.24 -1.40 -0.37
N PHE A 25 -5.95 -1.73 -0.28
CA PHE A 25 -5.43 -2.76 0.60
C PHE A 25 -4.15 -2.30 1.29
N ALA A 26 -3.91 -2.82 2.49
CA ALA A 26 -2.70 -2.53 3.26
C ALA A 26 -2.19 -3.82 3.94
N TRP A 27 -0.87 -3.97 3.96
CA TRP A 27 -0.18 -5.06 4.65
C TRP A 27 1.07 -4.53 5.35
N THR A 28 1.48 -5.22 6.40
CA THR A 28 2.79 -5.02 7.03
C THR A 28 3.72 -6.15 6.62
N ALA A 29 5.00 -5.83 6.41
CA ALA A 29 6.05 -6.80 6.15
C ALA A 29 7.30 -6.41 6.95
N LYS A 30 8.05 -7.42 7.40
CA LYS A 30 9.34 -7.19 8.05
C LYS A 30 10.44 -7.15 7.01
N VAL A 31 11.39 -6.24 7.21
CA VAL A 31 12.61 -6.18 6.41
C VAL A 31 13.57 -7.25 6.91
N GLY A 32 14.05 -8.09 5.99
CA GLY A 32 15.04 -9.13 6.26
C GLY A 32 16.45 -8.57 6.43
N SER A 33 17.39 -9.44 6.82
CA SER A 33 18.78 -9.05 7.12
C SER A 33 19.56 -8.45 5.94
N LYS A 34 19.09 -8.62 4.70
CA LYS A 34 19.71 -8.06 3.49
C LYS A 34 18.89 -6.89 2.92
N GLY A 35 17.96 -6.32 3.70
CA GLY A 35 17.10 -5.24 3.22
C GLY A 35 15.95 -5.70 2.32
N GLN A 36 15.75 -7.00 2.14
CA GLN A 36 14.66 -7.53 1.33
C GLN A 36 13.34 -7.55 2.10
N ILE A 37 12.23 -7.34 1.40
CA ILE A 37 10.88 -7.58 1.91
C ILE A 37 10.27 -8.76 1.16
N VAL A 38 9.47 -9.56 1.86
CA VAL A 38 8.64 -10.58 1.23
C VAL A 38 7.28 -9.96 0.95
N ILE A 39 6.87 -9.89 -0.32
CA ILE A 39 5.50 -9.48 -0.67
C ILE A 39 4.54 -10.54 -0.11
N PRO A 40 3.57 -10.17 0.75
CA PRO A 40 2.60 -11.10 1.30
C PRO A 40 1.88 -11.90 0.21
N LYS A 41 1.53 -13.15 0.50
CA LYS A 41 0.92 -14.03 -0.50
C LYS A 41 -0.39 -13.45 -1.03
N GLU A 42 -1.21 -12.91 -0.13
CA GLU A 42 -2.50 -12.32 -0.45
C GLU A 42 -2.36 -11.11 -1.38
N ALA A 43 -1.32 -10.29 -1.19
CA ALA A 43 -1.03 -9.17 -2.08
C ALA A 43 -0.58 -9.66 -3.47
N ARG A 44 0.23 -10.72 -3.53
CA ARG A 44 0.61 -11.33 -4.81
C ARG A 44 -0.60 -11.86 -5.58
N ASP A 45 -1.50 -12.56 -4.88
CA ASP A 45 -2.68 -13.15 -5.49
C ASP A 45 -3.67 -12.08 -5.99
N ILE A 46 -3.88 -11.01 -5.21
CA ILE A 46 -4.79 -9.90 -5.57
C ILE A 46 -4.25 -9.06 -6.73
N PHE A 47 -2.94 -8.77 -6.74
CA PHE A 47 -2.31 -7.91 -7.76
C PHE A 47 -1.59 -8.69 -8.87
N ASN A 48 -1.81 -10.01 -8.93
CA ASN A 48 -1.21 -10.91 -9.93
C ASN A 48 0.32 -10.75 -10.06
N ILE A 49 1.03 -10.68 -8.93
CA ILE A 49 2.50 -10.56 -8.90
C ILE A 49 3.11 -11.95 -8.79
N ASN A 50 3.81 -12.36 -9.83
CA ASN A 50 4.39 -13.68 -9.99
C ASN A 50 5.92 -13.68 -9.87
N SER A 51 6.49 -14.85 -9.63
CA SER A 51 7.95 -15.03 -9.65
C SER A 51 8.49 -14.72 -11.04
N GLY A 52 9.49 -13.85 -11.11
CA GLY A 52 10.09 -13.39 -12.37
C GLY A 52 9.54 -12.05 -12.87
N ASP A 53 8.43 -11.57 -12.30
CA ASP A 53 7.89 -10.27 -12.62
C ASP A 53 8.84 -9.15 -12.17
N THR A 54 8.88 -8.08 -12.97
CA THR A 54 9.57 -6.85 -12.59
C THR A 54 8.60 -5.91 -11.90
N VAL A 55 8.96 -5.45 -10.71
CA VAL A 55 8.22 -4.43 -9.95
C VAL A 55 9.02 -3.13 -9.93
N LEU A 56 8.33 -1.99 -10.07
CA LEU A 56 8.93 -0.67 -9.91
C LEU A 56 8.88 -0.25 -8.43
N LEU A 57 10.04 0.07 -7.86
CA LEU A 57 10.16 0.69 -6.55
C LEU A 57 10.32 2.20 -6.71
N LEU A 58 9.37 2.96 -6.16
CA LEU A 58 9.42 4.43 -6.09
C LEU A 58 9.71 4.87 -4.66
N GLY A 59 10.43 5.97 -4.50
CA GLY A 59 10.75 6.54 -3.20
C GLY A 59 10.64 8.05 -3.19
N ASP A 60 10.01 8.58 -2.16
CA ASP A 60 9.94 10.00 -1.82
C ASP A 60 10.33 10.16 -0.34
N LYS A 61 11.18 11.13 -0.01
CA LYS A 61 11.70 11.27 1.37
C LYS A 61 10.62 11.69 2.37
N THR A 62 9.54 12.31 1.92
CA THR A 62 8.44 12.80 2.75
C THR A 62 7.26 11.83 2.80
N GLN A 63 7.06 11.02 1.75
CA GLN A 63 5.91 10.12 1.61
C GLN A 63 6.26 8.63 1.81
N GLY A 64 7.54 8.26 1.71
CA GLY A 64 8.01 6.88 1.88
C GLY A 64 8.24 6.15 0.56
N ILE A 65 7.95 4.85 0.53
CA ILE A 65 8.19 3.98 -0.64
C ILE A 65 6.89 3.40 -1.18
N ALA A 66 6.80 3.22 -2.50
CA ALA A 66 5.69 2.56 -3.16
C ALA A 66 6.19 1.48 -4.12
N LEU A 67 5.44 0.38 -4.23
CA LEU A 67 5.66 -0.69 -5.21
C LEU A 67 4.57 -0.60 -6.28
N VAL A 68 4.97 -0.68 -7.55
CA VAL A 68 4.06 -0.68 -8.69
C VAL A 68 4.32 -1.93 -9.53
N SER A 69 3.28 -2.68 -9.89
CA SER A 69 3.40 -3.84 -10.77
C SER A 69 3.85 -3.42 -12.18
N GLY A 70 4.61 -4.29 -12.85
CA GLY A 70 5.22 -4.01 -14.16
C GLY A 70 4.21 -3.60 -15.23
N ASP A 71 3.02 -4.22 -15.23
CA ASP A 71 1.98 -3.96 -16.24
C ASP A 71 1.42 -2.54 -16.16
N ASN A 72 1.38 -1.95 -14.96
CA ASN A 72 0.87 -0.60 -14.71
C ASN A 72 1.98 0.45 -14.65
N MET A 73 3.22 0.06 -14.93
CA MET A 73 4.41 0.91 -14.76
C MET A 73 4.35 2.17 -15.64
N ARG A 74 4.02 2.02 -16.92
CA ARG A 74 3.97 3.14 -17.87
C ARG A 74 2.94 4.19 -17.46
N ASP A 75 1.72 3.76 -17.17
CA ASP A 75 0.62 4.67 -16.81
C ASP A 75 0.88 5.38 -15.48
N THR A 76 1.45 4.66 -14.52
CA THR A 76 1.81 5.22 -13.22
C THR A 76 2.92 6.25 -13.37
N LEU A 77 3.95 5.95 -14.15
CA LEU A 77 5.03 6.90 -14.46
C LEU A 77 4.50 8.15 -15.16
N VAL A 78 3.60 8.02 -16.13
CA VAL A 78 2.99 9.17 -16.84
C VAL A 78 2.21 10.06 -15.87
N LYS A 79 1.41 9.48 -14.97
CA LYS A 79 0.61 10.22 -13.98
C LYS A 79 1.49 10.95 -12.94
N ILE A 80 2.60 10.34 -12.56
CA ILE A 80 3.53 10.90 -11.57
C ILE A 80 4.46 11.95 -12.20
N LYS A 81 4.76 11.85 -13.50
CA LYS A 81 5.65 12.77 -14.21
C LYS A 81 5.26 14.24 -14.04
N GLY A 82 3.98 14.58 -13.97
CA GLY A 82 3.52 15.96 -13.76
C GLY A 82 3.48 16.44 -12.30
N LYS A 83 3.83 15.58 -11.34
CA LYS A 83 3.87 15.90 -9.89
C LYS A 83 5.27 15.82 -9.29
N ILE A 84 6.20 15.13 -9.95
CA ILE A 84 7.59 14.93 -9.48
C ILE A 84 8.63 15.66 -10.35
N LEU A 85 8.31 16.01 -11.61
CA LEU A 85 9.15 16.89 -12.44
C LEU A 85 8.59 18.31 -12.49
#